data_AF-A0A1W4WP39-F1
#
_entry.id   AF-A0A1W4WP39-F1
#
_cell.length_a   1.000
_cell.length_b   1.000
_cell.length_c   1.000
_cell.angle_alpha   90.00
_cell.angle_beta   90.00
_cell.angle_gamma   90.00
#
_symmetry.space_group_name_H-M   'P 1'
#
loop_
_entity.id
_entity.type
_entity.pdbx_description
1 polymer ?
#
loop_
_entity_poly.entity_id
_entity_poly.type
_entity_poly.pdbx_seq_one_letter_code
_entity_poly.pdbx_strand_id
1 'polypeptide(L)'
;MPQNRMSVCSKCQDPLPEFDFVTCSSCKGKLHYECAGVRESNWRKCSLELKRNWKCYACRQRQDIRYNERNGEIPNNHSGNGNNQTVATKPDTVATKNYNESGVSPVIESLKVIVKQLTKDELSEVKRKISDIESVFTTYSEKQDEFSVLTNKLTKEYSKLKNECDHLQELNRKIEGDVTDVKLKAEEMRCVCSMQSVKPKDHYLLPKLSNPSMSSRRSIQSPPKKSYQIPKRLSLIPIRPRKSTEATSLRTYESNRDLVSYTSGKALTHIYDYEAFGRYIANEISSLTIDKNQRKLRLDIIKLCLDYHDKEDDDNNIFPHKQINTE
;
A
#
# COMPACT_ATOMS: atom_id res chain seq x y z
N MET A 1 -7.34 38.94 7.49
CA MET A 1 -6.85 37.54 7.45
C MET A 1 -7.91 36.71 6.72
N PRO A 2 -7.69 36.30 5.46
CA PRO A 2 -8.66 35.46 4.75
C PRO A 2 -8.73 34.09 5.44
N GLN A 3 -9.92 33.69 5.89
CA GLN A 3 -10.14 32.38 6.51
C GLN A 3 -9.93 31.29 5.45
N ASN A 4 -8.87 30.50 5.62
CA ASN A 4 -8.58 29.36 4.74
C ASN A 4 -9.63 28.28 4.98
N ARG A 5 -10.68 28.26 4.14
CA ARG A 5 -11.70 27.21 4.21
C ARG A 5 -11.09 25.93 3.67
N MET A 6 -10.82 24.97 4.55
CA MET A 6 -10.44 23.62 4.16
C MET A 6 -11.51 23.07 3.22
N SER A 7 -11.12 22.69 2.00
CA SER A 7 -12.07 22.08 1.07
C SER A 7 -12.44 20.67 1.52
N VAL A 8 -13.71 20.31 1.36
CA VAL A 8 -14.22 18.96 1.68
C VAL A 8 -14.47 18.15 0.41
N CYS A 9 -14.37 16.83 0.53
CA CYS A 9 -14.60 15.91 -0.56
C CYS A 9 -16.09 15.84 -0.92
N SER A 10 -16.43 16.02 -2.19
CA SER A 10 -17.82 15.99 -2.65
C SER A 10 -18.51 14.62 -2.54
N LYS A 11 -17.77 13.54 -2.24
CA LYS A 11 -18.30 12.17 -2.07
C LYS A 11 -18.45 11.78 -0.61
N CYS A 12 -17.38 11.79 0.17
CA CYS A 12 -17.39 11.36 1.58
C CYS A 12 -17.57 12.52 2.58
N GLN A 13 -17.52 13.78 2.14
CA GLN A 13 -17.57 14.99 2.99
C GLN A 13 -16.39 15.16 3.95
N ASP A 14 -15.39 14.28 3.93
CA ASP A 14 -14.17 14.43 4.72
C ASP A 14 -13.28 15.57 4.18
N PRO A 15 -12.46 16.21 5.04
CA PRO A 15 -11.51 17.23 4.62
C PRO A 15 -10.52 16.70 3.58
N LEU A 16 -10.23 17.52 2.58
CA LEU A 16 -9.23 17.25 1.55
C LEU A 16 -7.88 17.83 1.96
N PRO A 17 -6.77 17.13 1.67
CA PRO A 17 -5.43 17.72 1.74
C PRO A 17 -5.33 18.93 0.79
N GLU A 18 -4.45 19.88 1.11
CA GLU A 18 -4.34 21.15 0.37
C GLU A 18 -3.96 20.99 -1.11
N PHE A 19 -3.23 19.93 -1.46
CA PHE A 19 -2.72 19.70 -2.82
C PHE A 19 -3.05 18.32 -3.40
N ASP A 20 -3.64 17.41 -2.62
CA ASP A 20 -3.87 16.01 -3.02
C ASP A 20 -5.36 15.71 -3.21
N PHE A 21 -5.90 16.20 -4.32
CA PHE A 21 -7.27 15.92 -4.74
C PHE A 21 -7.44 15.98 -6.26
N VAL A 22 -8.53 15.37 -6.72
CA VAL A 22 -8.96 15.37 -8.12
C VAL A 22 -10.12 16.35 -8.28
N THR A 23 -10.12 17.17 -9.32
CA THR A 23 -11.22 18.10 -9.62
C THR A 23 -11.97 17.65 -10.86
N CYS A 24 -13.28 17.46 -10.74
CA CYS A 24 -14.12 17.13 -11.89
C CYS A 24 -14.30 18.35 -12.81
N SER A 25 -14.02 18.19 -14.10
CA SER A 25 -14.17 19.24 -15.11
C SER A 25 -15.61 19.74 -15.28
N SER A 26 -16.58 18.87 -15.04
CA SER A 26 -18.02 19.12 -15.21
C SER A 26 -18.65 19.78 -13.97
N CYS A 27 -18.68 19.09 -12.82
CA CYS A 27 -19.35 19.60 -11.62
C CYS A 27 -18.45 20.46 -10.71
N LYS A 28 -17.15 20.60 -11.03
CA LYS A 28 -16.12 21.27 -10.21
C LYS A 28 -15.95 20.70 -8.79
N GLY A 29 -16.56 19.55 -8.50
CA GLY A 29 -16.39 18.84 -7.24
C GLY A 29 -14.96 18.35 -7.08
N LYS A 30 -14.42 18.52 -5.86
CA LYS A 30 -13.11 18.02 -5.45
C LYS A 30 -13.28 16.69 -4.73
N LEU A 31 -12.42 15.71 -5.02
CA LEU A 31 -12.53 14.34 -4.54
C LEU A 31 -11.17 13.81 -4.13
N HIS A 32 -11.10 12.97 -3.09
CA HIS A 32 -9.91 12.14 -2.85
C HIS A 32 -9.68 11.21 -4.06
N TYR A 33 -8.42 10.79 -4.27
CA TYR A 33 -8.06 9.84 -5.32
C TYR A 33 -8.91 8.55 -5.25
N GLU A 34 -9.04 7.99 -4.05
CA GLU A 34 -9.86 6.80 -3.78
C GLU A 34 -11.35 7.05 -4.03
N CYS A 35 -11.88 8.18 -3.56
CA CYS A 35 -13.27 8.57 -3.79
C CYS A 35 -13.59 8.70 -5.30
N ALA A 36 -12.62 9.20 -6.06
CA ALA A 36 -12.67 9.36 -7.51
C ALA A 36 -12.42 8.05 -8.28
N GLY A 37 -11.99 6.97 -7.62
CA GLY A 37 -11.65 5.70 -8.25
C GLY A 37 -10.38 5.76 -9.11
N VAL A 38 -9.44 6.65 -8.77
CA VAL A 38 -8.16 6.78 -9.47
C VAL A 38 -7.00 6.54 -8.52
N ARG A 39 -5.96 5.82 -8.96
CA ARG A 39 -4.73 5.68 -8.17
C ARG A 39 -3.92 6.98 -8.27
N GLU A 40 -3.41 7.45 -7.14
CA GLU A 40 -2.59 8.66 -7.07
C GLU A 40 -1.40 8.64 -8.01
N SER A 41 -0.66 7.52 -8.05
CA SER A 41 0.52 7.34 -8.92
C SER A 41 0.17 7.51 -10.41
N ASN A 42 -1.01 7.07 -10.83
CA ASN A 42 -1.50 7.27 -12.19
C ASN A 42 -1.93 8.72 -12.41
N TRP A 43 -2.63 9.32 -11.45
CA TRP A 43 -3.08 10.70 -11.55
C TRP A 43 -1.91 11.68 -11.66
N ARG A 44 -0.85 11.49 -10.87
CA ARG A 44 0.35 12.34 -10.94
C ARG A 44 0.99 12.30 -12.33
N LYS A 45 1.01 11.12 -12.97
CA LYS A 45 1.52 10.90 -14.34
C LYS A 45 0.62 11.43 -15.46
N CYS A 46 -0.66 11.71 -15.20
CA CYS A 46 -1.55 12.26 -16.22
C CYS A 46 -1.08 13.65 -16.70
N SER A 47 -1.21 13.89 -18.01
CA SER A 47 -0.97 15.21 -18.61
C SER A 47 -1.93 16.26 -18.04
N LEU A 48 -1.53 17.53 -18.09
CA LEU A 48 -2.38 18.64 -17.63
C LEU A 48 -3.71 18.72 -18.39
N GLU A 49 -3.70 18.40 -19.68
CA GLU A 49 -4.91 18.35 -20.51
C GLU A 49 -5.88 17.27 -20.04
N LEU A 50 -5.39 16.06 -19.76
CA LEU A 50 -6.23 14.99 -19.24
C LEU A 50 -6.78 15.34 -17.85
N LYS A 51 -5.96 15.94 -16.99
CA LYS A 51 -6.38 16.43 -15.67
C LYS A 51 -7.48 17.48 -15.78
N ARG A 52 -7.37 18.42 -16.72
CA ARG A 52 -8.36 19.48 -16.98
C ARG A 52 -9.68 18.93 -17.53
N ASN A 53 -9.64 17.84 -18.29
CA ASN A 53 -10.80 17.24 -18.93
C ASN A 53 -11.44 16.10 -18.12
N TRP A 54 -10.77 15.61 -17.08
CA TRP A 54 -11.25 14.49 -16.28
C TRP A 54 -12.62 14.75 -15.65
N LYS A 55 -13.51 13.76 -15.71
CA LYS A 55 -14.86 13.79 -15.14
C LYS A 55 -15.01 12.71 -14.08
N CYS A 56 -15.70 13.02 -12.99
CA CYS A 56 -16.05 12.03 -11.96
C CYS A 56 -17.08 11.02 -12.49
N TYR A 57 -17.17 9.87 -11.82
CA TYR A 57 -18.07 8.78 -12.22
C TYR A 57 -19.52 9.23 -12.42
N ALA A 58 -20.06 10.01 -11.48
CA ALA A 58 -21.42 10.56 -11.56
C ALA A 58 -21.63 11.48 -12.79
N CYS A 59 -20.61 12.25 -13.19
CA CYS A 59 -20.70 13.10 -14.38
C CYS A 59 -20.53 12.31 -15.68
N ARG A 60 -19.75 11.22 -15.68
CA ARG A 60 -19.59 10.34 -16.86
C ARG A 60 -20.91 9.64 -17.17
N GLN A 61 -21.55 9.02 -16.18
CA GLN A 61 -22.84 8.34 -16.37
C GLN A 61 -23.94 9.25 -16.94
N ARG A 62 -23.96 10.54 -16.55
CA ARG A 62 -24.92 11.51 -17.09
C ARG A 62 -24.69 11.88 -18.57
N GLN A 63 -23.48 11.70 -19.09
CA GLN A 63 -23.19 12.00 -20.50
C GLN A 63 -23.61 10.87 -21.42
N ASP A 64 -23.43 9.63 -20.98
CA ASP A 64 -23.81 8.45 -21.76
C ASP A 64 -25.33 8.43 -22.03
N ILE A 65 -26.13 8.86 -21.05
CA ILE A 65 -27.59 8.98 -21.20
C ILE A 65 -27.96 10.02 -22.28
N ARG A 66 -27.29 11.19 -22.30
CA ARG A 66 -27.60 12.27 -23.25
C ARG A 66 -27.15 11.98 -24.67
N TYR A 67 -26.12 11.15 -24.86
CA TYR A 67 -25.69 10.76 -26.20
C TYR A 67 -26.69 9.79 -26.85
N ASN A 68 -27.28 8.88 -26.06
CA ASN A 68 -28.32 7.97 -26.55
C ASN A 68 -29.63 8.68 -26.91
N GLU A 69 -29.99 9.77 -26.23
CA GLU A 69 -31.23 10.50 -26.53
C GLU A 69 -31.14 11.38 -27.79
N ARG A 70 -29.94 11.84 -28.19
CA ARG A 70 -29.78 12.69 -29.38
C ARG A 70 -29.53 11.95 -30.68
N ASN A 71 -29.04 10.71 -30.62
CA ASN A 71 -28.80 9.88 -31.80
C ASN A 71 -29.87 8.79 -31.98
N GLY A 72 -31.06 8.99 -31.40
CA GLY A 72 -32.25 8.17 -31.62
C GLY A 72 -32.87 8.30 -33.01
N GLU A 73 -32.09 8.61 -34.06
CA GLU A 73 -32.42 8.14 -35.40
C GLU A 73 -32.01 6.68 -35.46
N ILE A 74 -32.97 5.83 -35.11
CA ILE A 74 -32.96 4.39 -35.33
C ILE A 74 -32.49 4.15 -36.78
N PRO A 75 -31.31 3.55 -37.03
CA PRO A 75 -31.05 2.99 -38.34
C PRO A 75 -32.05 1.86 -38.48
N ASN A 76 -33.05 2.11 -39.32
CA ASN A 76 -34.11 1.17 -39.68
C ASN A 76 -33.48 0.06 -40.54
N ASN A 77 -32.59 -0.73 -39.93
CA ASN A 77 -32.08 -1.94 -40.53
C ASN A 77 -33.11 -3.02 -40.24
N HIS A 78 -33.86 -3.34 -41.29
CA HIS A 78 -34.54 -4.60 -41.50
C HIS A 78 -33.66 -5.77 -41.03
N SER A 79 -33.78 -6.16 -39.76
CA SER A 79 -33.33 -7.46 -39.29
C SER A 79 -34.49 -8.41 -39.51
N GLY A 80 -34.44 -9.04 -40.68
CA GLY A 80 -35.31 -10.14 -41.06
C GLY A 80 -35.38 -11.19 -39.95
N ASN A 81 -36.62 -11.43 -39.58
CA ASN A 81 -37.17 -12.60 -38.91
C ASN A 81 -36.47 -13.91 -39.36
N GLY A 82 -35.68 -14.50 -38.46
CA GLY A 82 -35.04 -15.80 -38.63
C GLY A 82 -35.75 -16.89 -37.83
N ASN A 83 -37.05 -17.10 -38.10
CA ASN A 83 -37.74 -18.32 -37.68
C ASN A 83 -37.29 -19.47 -38.59
N ASN A 84 -36.44 -20.33 -38.05
CA ASN A 84 -36.09 -21.62 -38.65
C ASN A 84 -37.32 -22.53 -38.63
N GLN A 85 -38.06 -22.57 -39.74
CA GLN A 85 -39.01 -23.63 -40.06
C GLN A 85 -38.42 -24.46 -41.21
N THR A 86 -37.96 -25.65 -40.85
CA THR A 86 -37.53 -26.70 -41.76
C THR A 86 -38.71 -27.15 -42.62
N VAL A 87 -38.77 -26.71 -43.87
CA VAL A 87 -39.64 -27.29 -44.90
C VAL A 87 -38.76 -27.99 -45.93
N ALA A 88 -38.89 -29.30 -45.98
CA ALA A 88 -38.29 -30.16 -46.98
C ALA A 88 -39.01 -29.94 -48.33
N THR A 89 -38.42 -29.14 -49.21
CA THR A 89 -38.80 -29.07 -50.62
C THR A 89 -37.79 -29.85 -51.46
N LYS A 90 -38.34 -30.79 -52.23
CA LYS A 90 -37.64 -31.69 -53.16
C LYS A 90 -36.89 -30.89 -54.24
N PRO A 91 -35.74 -31.39 -54.73
CA PRO A 91 -35.02 -30.76 -55.82
C PRO A 91 -35.70 -31.06 -57.16
N ASP A 92 -36.38 -30.06 -57.73
CA ASP A 92 -36.74 -30.09 -59.14
C ASP A 92 -35.51 -29.77 -59.98
N THR A 93 -35.15 -30.73 -60.81
CA THR A 93 -34.10 -30.70 -61.82
C THR A 93 -34.40 -29.65 -62.87
N VAL A 94 -33.89 -28.43 -62.68
CA VAL A 94 -33.86 -27.41 -63.72
C VAL A 94 -32.68 -27.71 -64.64
N ALA A 95 -33.00 -28.15 -65.86
CA ALA A 95 -32.06 -28.33 -66.96
C ALA A 95 -31.36 -26.99 -67.27
N THR A 96 -30.14 -26.84 -66.76
CA THR A 96 -29.22 -25.76 -67.11
C THR A 96 -28.82 -25.90 -68.57
N LYS A 97 -29.36 -25.00 -69.40
CA LYS A 97 -28.91 -24.80 -70.78
C LYS A 97 -27.44 -24.40 -70.77
N ASN A 98 -26.64 -25.23 -71.44
CA ASN A 98 -25.26 -24.95 -71.87
C ASN A 98 -25.21 -23.62 -72.61
N TYR A 99 -24.82 -22.55 -71.92
CA TYR A 99 -24.34 -21.33 -72.55
C TYR A 99 -22.84 -21.49 -72.79
N ASN A 100 -22.47 -21.49 -74.07
CA ASN A 100 -21.11 -21.67 -74.56
C ASN A 100 -20.08 -20.79 -73.84
N GLU A 101 -19.06 -21.44 -73.27
CA GLU A 101 -17.96 -20.92 -72.44
C GLU A 101 -16.91 -20.05 -73.17
N SER A 102 -17.10 -19.66 -74.43
CA SER A 102 -15.99 -19.10 -75.23
C SER A 102 -15.70 -17.61 -75.00
N GLY A 103 -16.47 -16.88 -74.18
CA GLY A 103 -16.34 -15.42 -74.03
C GLY A 103 -15.77 -14.89 -72.71
N VAL A 104 -15.79 -15.68 -71.62
CA VAL A 104 -15.49 -15.18 -70.26
C VAL A 104 -14.05 -15.50 -69.80
N SER A 105 -13.33 -16.33 -70.57
CA SER A 105 -12.01 -16.87 -70.22
C SER A 105 -10.92 -15.82 -69.88
N PRO A 106 -10.76 -14.72 -70.65
CA PRO A 106 -9.64 -13.78 -70.41
C PRO A 106 -9.82 -12.91 -69.15
N VAL A 107 -11.07 -12.55 -68.84
CA VAL A 107 -11.39 -11.70 -67.68
C VAL A 107 -11.21 -12.50 -66.39
N ILE A 108 -11.63 -13.77 -66.39
CA ILE A 108 -11.44 -14.67 -65.25
C ILE A 108 -9.95 -14.88 -64.98
N GLU A 109 -9.12 -15.06 -66.01
CA GLU A 109 -7.69 -15.28 -65.81
C GLU A 109 -7.00 -14.01 -65.27
N SER A 110 -7.40 -12.83 -65.74
CA SER A 110 -6.93 -11.55 -65.21
C SER A 110 -7.32 -11.34 -63.74
N LEU A 111 -8.57 -11.68 -63.38
CA LEU A 111 -9.04 -11.65 -61.98
C LEU A 111 -8.26 -12.60 -61.09
N LYS A 112 -7.93 -13.81 -61.56
CA LYS A 112 -7.10 -14.76 -60.78
C LYS A 112 -5.72 -14.19 -60.48
N VAL A 113 -5.09 -13.50 -61.42
CA VAL A 113 -3.78 -12.86 -61.20
C VAL A 113 -3.90 -11.75 -60.14
N ILE A 114 -4.92 -10.91 -60.23
CA ILE A 114 -5.15 -9.82 -59.26
C ILE A 114 -5.39 -10.40 -57.85
N VAL A 115 -6.25 -11.41 -57.73
CA VAL A 115 -6.55 -12.05 -56.44
C VAL A 115 -5.31 -12.73 -55.86
N LYS A 116 -4.53 -13.45 -56.67
CA LYS A 116 -3.25 -14.04 -56.23
C LYS A 116 -2.25 -12.99 -55.76
N GLN A 117 -2.20 -11.83 -56.41
CA GLN A 117 -1.29 -10.76 -56.02
C GLN A 117 -1.74 -10.09 -54.71
N LEU A 118 -3.03 -9.74 -54.60
CA LEU A 118 -3.59 -9.15 -53.37
C LEU A 118 -3.40 -10.07 -52.16
N THR A 119 -3.73 -11.35 -52.31
CA THR A 119 -3.55 -12.34 -51.22
C THR A 119 -2.08 -12.53 -50.83
N LYS A 120 -1.16 -12.45 -51.80
CA LYS A 120 0.28 -12.55 -51.52
C LYS A 120 0.79 -11.35 -50.74
N ASP A 121 0.32 -10.15 -51.08
CA ASP A 121 0.75 -8.91 -50.45
C ASP A 121 0.23 -8.84 -49.00
N GLU A 122 -1.06 -9.13 -48.78
CA GLU A 122 -1.65 -9.21 -47.44
C GLU A 122 -0.98 -10.29 -46.57
N LEU A 123 -0.70 -11.47 -47.14
CA LEU A 123 -0.01 -12.55 -46.43
C LEU A 123 1.42 -12.16 -46.04
N SER A 124 2.12 -11.43 -46.91
CA SER A 124 3.47 -10.93 -46.62
C SER A 124 3.47 -9.90 -45.50
N GLU A 125 2.45 -9.03 -45.45
CA GLU A 125 2.30 -8.05 -44.37
C GLU A 125 1.97 -8.73 -43.04
N VAL A 126 1.06 -9.71 -43.04
CA VAL A 126 0.75 -10.51 -41.84
C VAL A 126 1.99 -11.24 -41.34
N LYS A 127 2.78 -11.84 -42.24
CA LYS A 127 4.04 -12.51 -41.87
C LYS A 127 5.04 -11.55 -41.22
N ARG A 128 5.16 -10.32 -41.73
CA ARG A 128 5.99 -9.27 -41.13
C ARG A 128 5.49 -8.91 -39.73
N LYS A 129 4.19 -8.68 -39.55
CA LYS A 129 3.60 -8.35 -38.24
C LYS A 129 3.79 -9.49 -37.23
N ILE A 130 3.69 -10.75 -37.65
CA ILE A 130 3.97 -11.90 -36.78
C ILE A 130 5.43 -11.88 -36.33
N SER A 131 6.37 -11.63 -37.25
CA SER A 131 7.80 -11.51 -36.90
C SER A 131 8.08 -10.35 -35.95
N ASP A 132 7.42 -9.20 -36.13
CA ASP A 132 7.54 -8.07 -35.22
C ASP A 132 7.01 -8.44 -33.82
N ILE A 133 5.88 -9.14 -33.73
CA ILE A 133 5.30 -9.60 -32.46
C ILE A 133 6.24 -10.61 -31.76
N GLU A 134 6.81 -11.56 -32.50
CA GLU A 134 7.76 -12.54 -31.96
C GLU A 134 8.97 -11.84 -31.34
N SER A 135 9.51 -10.81 -31.99
CA SER A 135 10.64 -10.04 -31.45
C SER A 135 10.30 -9.35 -30.12
N VAL A 136 9.10 -8.77 -30.01
CA VAL A 136 8.62 -8.14 -28.76
C VAL A 136 8.46 -9.18 -27.66
N PHE A 137 7.98 -10.38 -27.98
CA PHE A 137 7.86 -11.48 -27.02
C PHE A 137 9.23 -11.95 -26.53
N THR A 138 10.25 -12.04 -27.40
CA THR A 138 11.62 -12.37 -26.99
C THR A 138 12.18 -11.33 -26.02
N THR A 139 12.08 -10.04 -26.35
CA THR A 139 12.53 -8.96 -25.45
C THR A 139 11.77 -8.96 -24.12
N TYR A 140 10.45 -9.22 -24.14
CA TYR A 140 9.67 -9.32 -22.91
C TYR A 140 10.13 -10.48 -22.03
N SER A 141 10.42 -11.65 -22.63
CA SER A 141 10.94 -12.81 -21.90
C SER A 141 12.26 -12.49 -21.21
N GLU A 142 13.20 -11.84 -21.91
CA GLU A 142 14.49 -11.44 -21.33
C GLU A 142 14.30 -10.46 -20.15
N LYS A 143 13.37 -9.49 -20.27
CA LYS A 143 13.06 -8.56 -19.17
C LYS A 143 12.37 -9.24 -17.99
N GLN A 144 11.59 -10.29 -18.24
CA GLN A 144 10.98 -11.09 -17.18
C GLN A 144 12.05 -11.82 -16.36
N ASP A 145 13.09 -12.35 -17.01
CA ASP A 145 14.22 -13.00 -16.32
C ASP A 145 15.04 -12.01 -15.49
N GLU A 146 15.35 -10.82 -16.05
CA GLU A 146 16.00 -9.74 -15.31
C GLU A 146 15.21 -9.35 -14.05
N PHE A 147 13.89 -9.22 -14.19
CA PHE A 147 13.00 -8.90 -13.07
C PHE A 147 12.97 -9.99 -12.00
N SER A 148 13.01 -11.27 -12.41
CA SER A 148 13.09 -12.42 -11.51
C SER A 148 14.39 -12.38 -10.68
N VAL A 149 15.52 -12.11 -11.32
CA VAL A 149 16.83 -11.97 -10.64
C VAL A 149 16.80 -10.82 -9.62
N LEU A 150 16.27 -9.65 -10.00
CA LEU A 150 16.15 -8.51 -9.10
C LEU A 150 15.23 -8.80 -7.91
N THR A 151 14.12 -9.48 -8.14
CA THR A 151 13.17 -9.87 -7.08
C THR A 151 13.85 -10.81 -6.08
N ASN A 152 14.59 -11.81 -6.54
CA ASN A 152 15.32 -12.74 -5.68
C ASN A 152 16.41 -12.02 -4.85
N LYS A 153 17.12 -11.08 -5.47
CA LYS A 153 18.12 -10.25 -4.78
C LYS A 153 17.46 -9.40 -3.69
N LEU A 154 16.33 -8.75 -3.99
CA LEU A 154 15.61 -7.93 -3.03
C LEU A 154 15.09 -8.76 -1.84
N THR A 155 14.53 -9.94 -2.11
CA THR A 155 14.08 -10.88 -1.06
C THR A 155 15.22 -11.30 -0.14
N LYS A 156 16.43 -11.53 -0.71
CA LYS A 156 17.62 -11.90 0.07
C LYS A 156 18.12 -10.75 0.95
N GLU A 157 18.13 -9.51 0.46
CA GLU A 157 18.52 -8.36 1.27
C GLU A 157 17.46 -8.05 2.35
N TYR A 158 16.18 -8.24 2.04
CA TYR A 158 15.10 -8.10 3.02
C TYR A 158 15.23 -9.13 4.16
N SER A 159 15.53 -10.39 3.87
CA SER A 159 15.70 -11.41 4.91
C SER A 159 16.92 -11.15 5.80
N LYS A 160 18.03 -10.64 5.24
CA LYS A 160 19.19 -10.20 6.03
C LYS A 160 18.82 -9.05 6.98
N LEU A 161 18.16 -8.02 6.45
CA LEU A 161 17.77 -6.85 7.24
C LEU A 161 16.80 -7.25 8.36
N LYS A 162 15.86 -8.16 8.07
CA LYS A 162 14.96 -8.72 9.08
C LYS A 162 15.72 -9.42 10.20
N ASN A 163 16.67 -10.30 9.85
CA ASN A 163 17.48 -11.00 10.85
C ASN A 163 18.33 -10.03 11.71
N GLU A 164 18.86 -8.96 11.12
CA GLU A 164 19.57 -7.92 11.86
C GLU A 164 18.65 -7.15 12.82
N CYS A 165 17.43 -6.80 12.37
CA CYS A 165 16.43 -6.19 13.23
C CYS A 165 16.05 -7.09 14.40
N ASP A 166 15.80 -8.37 14.15
CA ASP A 166 15.46 -9.36 15.19
C ASP A 166 16.61 -9.49 16.20
N HIS A 167 17.86 -9.52 15.72
CA HIS A 167 19.04 -9.56 16.59
C HIS A 167 19.19 -8.30 17.45
N LEU A 168 18.98 -7.11 16.88
CA LEU A 168 19.04 -5.85 17.63
C LEU A 168 17.92 -5.74 18.66
N GLN A 169 16.72 -6.24 18.35
CA GLN A 169 15.62 -6.31 19.32
C GLN A 169 15.97 -7.22 20.49
N GLU A 170 16.58 -8.38 20.23
CA GLU A 170 17.05 -9.29 21.27
C GLU A 170 18.09 -8.62 22.19
N LEU A 171 19.07 -7.93 21.61
CA LEU A 171 20.09 -7.21 22.38
C LEU A 171 19.47 -6.09 23.24
N ASN A 172 18.50 -5.34 22.71
CA ASN A 172 17.80 -4.32 23.47
C ASN A 172 17.05 -4.93 24.65
N ARG A 173 16.35 -6.05 24.45
CA ARG A 173 15.65 -6.78 25.51
C ARG A 173 16.62 -7.21 26.63
N LYS A 174 17.81 -7.69 26.26
CA LYS A 174 18.85 -8.05 27.24
C LYS A 174 19.35 -6.84 28.03
N ILE A 175 19.65 -5.73 27.34
CA ILE A 175 20.11 -4.49 27.99
C ILE A 175 19.03 -3.96 28.94
N GLU A 176 17.76 -4.00 28.55
CA GLU A 176 16.64 -3.61 29.42
C GLU A 176 16.60 -4.46 30.69
N GLY A 177 16.80 -5.77 30.58
CA GLY A 177 16.95 -6.68 31.73
C GLY A 177 18.12 -6.30 32.65
N ASP A 178 19.31 -6.11 32.08
CA ASP A 178 20.50 -5.71 32.86
C ASP A 178 20.29 -4.36 33.57
N VAL A 179 19.61 -3.41 32.92
CA VAL A 179 19.26 -2.11 33.51
C VAL A 179 18.27 -2.28 34.67
N THR A 180 17.29 -3.17 34.55
CA THR A 180 16.37 -3.45 35.66
C THR A 180 17.09 -4.09 36.86
N ASP A 181 18.02 -5.01 36.63
CA ASP A 181 18.80 -5.64 37.69
C ASP A 181 19.71 -4.65 38.42
N VAL A 182 20.37 -3.75 37.68
CA VAL A 182 21.20 -2.69 38.28
C VAL A 182 20.34 -1.72 39.11
N LYS A 183 19.13 -1.38 38.64
CA LYS A 183 18.19 -0.54 39.41
C LYS A 183 17.78 -1.21 40.71
N LEU A 184 17.41 -2.49 40.69
CA LEU A 184 17.04 -3.24 41.90
C LEU A 184 18.20 -3.28 42.89
N LYS A 185 19.42 -3.62 42.45
CA LYS A 185 20.62 -3.59 43.31
C LYS A 185 20.90 -2.21 43.91
N ALA A 186 20.68 -1.14 43.14
CA ALA A 186 20.83 0.22 43.63
C ALA A 186 19.81 0.58 44.72
N GLU A 187 18.58 0.07 44.61
CA GLU A 187 17.52 0.23 45.62
C GLU A 187 17.81 -0.58 46.88
N GLU A 188 18.30 -1.82 46.75
CA GLU A 188 18.75 -2.64 47.87
C GLU A 188 19.87 -1.95 48.66
N MET A 189 20.91 -1.46 47.98
CA MET A 189 22.01 -0.73 48.61
C MET A 189 21.52 0.55 49.30
N ARG A 190 20.55 1.26 48.71
CA ARG A 190 19.95 2.45 49.32
C ARG A 190 19.24 2.10 50.63
N CYS A 191 18.52 0.97 50.67
CA CYS A 191 17.86 0.49 51.87
C CYS A 191 18.88 0.19 52.98
N VAL A 192 19.95 -0.55 52.67
CA VAL A 192 21.04 -0.87 53.63
C VAL A 192 21.68 0.40 54.20
N CYS A 193 21.99 1.39 53.37
CA CYS A 193 22.58 2.66 53.82
C CYS A 193 21.63 3.44 54.75
N SER A 194 20.32 3.38 54.50
CA SER A 194 19.34 4.07 55.35
C SER A 194 19.28 3.49 56.76
N MET A 195 19.42 2.16 56.91
CA MET A 195 19.37 1.49 58.22
C MET A 195 20.61 1.80 59.08
N GLN A 196 21.79 1.96 58.49
CA GLN A 196 23.02 2.29 59.23
C GLN A 196 23.07 3.75 59.72
N SER A 197 22.25 4.63 59.15
CA SER A 197 22.23 6.06 59.51
C SER A 197 21.44 6.37 60.79
N VAL A 198 20.73 5.39 61.36
CA VAL A 198 20.05 5.53 62.64
C VAL A 198 21.11 5.48 63.76
N LYS A 199 21.67 6.65 64.10
CA LYS A 199 22.43 6.80 65.33
C LYS A 199 21.56 6.31 66.49
N PRO A 200 22.10 5.52 67.44
CA PRO A 200 21.40 5.25 68.68
C PRO A 200 21.00 6.60 69.25
N LYS A 201 19.69 6.86 69.39
CA LYS A 201 19.26 7.98 70.20
C LYS A 201 19.83 7.71 71.57
N ASP A 202 20.81 8.52 71.97
CA ASP A 202 21.27 8.58 73.34
C ASP A 202 20.03 8.81 74.20
N HIS A 203 19.53 7.71 74.77
CA HIS A 203 18.67 7.76 75.93
C HIS A 203 19.45 8.45 77.04
N TYR A 204 18.72 9.22 77.85
CA TYR A 204 19.14 9.93 79.05
C TYR A 204 19.68 11.36 78.85
N LEU A 205 18.79 12.28 78.47
CA LEU A 205 18.73 13.57 79.17
C LEU A 205 17.28 13.85 79.62
N LEU A 206 17.16 14.02 80.93
CA LEU A 206 15.96 14.28 81.71
C LEU A 206 15.15 15.49 81.22
N PRO A 207 13.82 15.51 81.40
CA PRO A 207 12.99 16.65 81.03
C PRO A 207 13.21 17.81 82.02
N LYS A 208 13.89 18.87 81.59
CA LYS A 208 13.82 20.17 82.25
C LYS A 208 12.55 20.88 81.80
N LEU A 209 11.55 20.86 82.69
CA LEU A 209 10.45 21.81 82.72
C LEU A 209 11.00 23.23 82.85
N SER A 210 10.71 24.12 81.89
CA SER A 210 10.49 25.55 82.18
C SER A 210 9.89 26.30 80.99
N ASN A 211 8.62 26.63 81.20
CA ASN A 211 7.89 27.85 80.88
C ASN A 211 7.60 28.30 79.43
N PRO A 212 6.35 28.72 79.17
CA PRO A 212 5.94 29.36 77.93
C PRO A 212 6.15 30.88 78.04
N SER A 213 6.75 31.50 77.02
CA SER A 213 6.57 32.94 76.81
C SER A 213 6.41 33.29 75.34
N MET A 214 5.24 33.87 75.09
CA MET A 214 4.77 34.67 73.97
C MET A 214 5.81 35.37 73.07
N SER A 215 5.34 35.53 71.83
CA SER A 215 5.60 36.65 70.90
C SER A 215 6.93 36.72 70.17
N SER A 216 6.93 36.24 68.92
CA SER A 216 7.48 37.04 67.83
C SER A 216 6.96 36.56 66.47
N ARG A 217 6.14 37.40 65.82
CA ARG A 217 5.85 37.30 64.39
C ARG A 217 7.16 37.43 63.63
N ARG A 218 7.64 36.35 63.00
CA ARG A 218 8.62 36.43 61.93
C ARG A 218 7.97 36.08 60.62
N SER A 219 8.03 37.05 59.72
CA SER A 219 7.74 36.96 58.30
C SER A 219 8.41 35.74 57.69
N ILE A 220 7.62 34.89 57.03
CA ILE A 220 8.09 33.79 56.19
C ILE A 220 8.74 34.44 54.96
N GLN A 221 10.05 34.65 54.99
CA GLN A 221 10.83 34.78 53.77
C GLN A 221 11.11 33.38 53.23
N SER A 222 10.59 33.12 52.04
CA SER A 222 10.89 31.94 51.24
C SER A 222 12.40 31.79 51.04
N PRO A 223 12.93 30.56 51.09
CA PRO A 223 14.35 30.33 50.93
C PRO A 223 14.82 30.76 49.53
N PRO A 224 16.02 31.36 49.40
CA PRO A 224 16.55 31.71 48.10
C PRO A 224 16.75 30.43 47.29
N LYS A 225 16.13 30.37 46.11
CA LYS A 225 16.39 29.35 45.10
C LYS A 225 17.89 29.39 44.77
N LYS A 226 18.66 28.46 45.32
CA LYS A 226 20.02 28.19 44.86
C LYS A 226 19.89 27.64 43.44
N SER A 227 20.16 28.50 42.45
CA SER A 227 20.37 28.07 41.07
C SER A 227 21.62 27.21 41.04
N TYR A 228 21.44 25.89 41.00
CA TYR A 228 22.52 24.98 40.64
C TYR A 228 22.92 25.31 39.19
N GLN A 229 24.06 25.97 39.02
CA GLN A 229 24.73 26.03 37.73
C GLN A 229 25.21 24.61 37.41
N ILE A 230 24.55 23.99 36.45
CA ILE A 230 25.02 22.75 35.81
C ILE A 230 26.39 23.08 35.19
N PRO A 231 27.47 22.33 35.51
CA PRO A 231 28.75 22.52 34.84
C PRO A 231 28.57 22.32 33.34
N LYS A 232 28.94 23.33 32.54
CA LYS A 232 29.07 23.21 31.09
C LYS A 232 30.05 22.08 30.78
N ARG A 233 29.52 20.89 30.50
CA ARG A 233 30.28 19.76 30.00
C ARG A 233 30.69 20.08 28.56
N LEU A 234 32.00 20.11 28.36
CA LEU A 234 32.77 20.00 27.12
C LEU A 234 31.93 19.84 25.85
N SER A 235 31.86 20.92 25.07
CA SER A 235 31.46 20.90 23.67
C SER A 235 32.39 19.96 22.90
N LEU A 236 31.87 18.81 22.49
CA LEU A 236 32.50 17.91 21.55
C LEU A 236 32.80 18.68 20.24
N ILE A 237 34.05 18.56 19.81
CA ILE A 237 34.57 19.07 18.55
C ILE A 237 33.75 18.44 17.41
N PRO A 238 33.14 19.23 16.51
CA PRO A 238 32.50 18.66 15.33
C PRO A 238 33.57 18.13 14.37
N ILE A 239 33.60 16.81 14.22
CA ILE A 239 34.38 16.14 13.17
C ILE A 239 33.78 16.56 11.83
N ARG A 240 34.51 17.37 11.07
CA ARG A 240 34.17 17.71 9.68
C ARG A 240 34.20 16.44 8.83
N PRO A 241 33.14 16.09 8.08
CA PRO A 241 33.28 15.12 7.02
C PRO A 241 34.16 15.70 5.90
N ARG A 242 35.17 14.93 5.49
CA ARG A 242 35.98 15.20 4.29
C ARG A 242 35.05 15.30 3.09
N LYS A 243 35.13 16.42 2.38
CA LYS A 243 34.58 16.59 1.03
C LYS A 243 35.35 15.66 0.08
N SER A 244 34.71 14.64 -0.46
CA SER A 244 35.07 14.12 -1.78
C SER A 244 34.19 14.82 -2.81
N THR A 245 34.84 15.45 -3.77
CA THR A 245 34.26 16.11 -4.93
C THR A 245 33.63 15.08 -5.87
N GLU A 246 32.33 15.17 -6.10
CA GLU A 246 31.71 15.09 -7.42
C GLU A 246 30.22 15.47 -7.34
N ALA A 247 29.83 16.38 -8.23
CA ALA A 247 28.49 16.94 -8.40
C ALA A 247 27.54 15.87 -9.00
N THR A 248 26.22 15.88 -8.82
CA THR A 248 25.29 16.90 -9.33
C THR A 248 23.85 16.58 -8.89
N SER A 249 23.10 17.61 -8.49
CA SER A 249 21.62 17.72 -8.48
C SER A 249 20.77 16.78 -7.59
N LEU A 250 20.34 17.31 -6.44
CA LEU A 250 18.94 17.21 -5.96
C LEU A 250 18.76 18.20 -4.79
N ARG A 251 18.15 19.37 -5.07
CA ARG A 251 17.63 20.28 -4.05
C ARG A 251 16.16 19.94 -3.80
N THR A 252 15.73 20.27 -2.58
CA THR A 252 14.38 20.22 -1.98
C THR A 252 13.90 18.87 -1.49
N TYR A 253 14.32 18.47 -0.28
CA TYR A 253 13.50 17.69 0.66
C TYR A 253 14.06 17.78 2.09
N GLU A 254 14.02 18.96 2.72
CA GLU A 254 14.26 19.12 4.16
C GLU A 254 13.31 20.18 4.73
N SER A 255 12.08 19.77 5.02
CA SER A 255 11.20 20.44 5.99
C SER A 255 10.09 19.48 6.39
N ASN A 256 10.29 18.78 7.50
CA ASN A 256 9.27 18.14 8.37
C ASN A 256 9.93 17.08 9.26
N ARG A 257 10.79 17.53 10.18
CA ARG A 257 11.43 16.64 11.17
C ARG A 257 11.34 17.15 12.60
N ASP A 258 10.26 17.83 12.95
CA ASP A 258 9.97 18.22 14.34
C ASP A 258 8.47 18.13 14.60
N LEU A 259 7.98 17.01 15.14
CA LEU A 259 6.80 16.90 16.02
C LEU A 259 6.46 15.42 16.30
N VAL A 260 7.17 14.78 17.22
CA VAL A 260 6.61 13.66 18.00
C VAL A 260 7.14 13.76 19.43
N SER A 261 6.37 14.41 20.29
CA SER A 261 6.53 14.33 21.74
C SER A 261 5.70 13.17 22.29
N TYR A 262 6.37 12.33 23.07
CA TYR A 262 5.85 11.23 23.88
C TYR A 262 4.60 11.59 24.72
N THR A 263 3.60 10.71 24.69
CA THR A 263 2.79 10.37 25.88
C THR A 263 2.44 8.87 25.89
N SER A 264 3.03 8.17 26.86
CA SER A 264 2.57 7.00 27.61
C SER A 264 1.64 5.96 26.95
N GLY A 265 2.16 4.73 26.82
CA GLY A 265 1.55 3.53 27.39
C GLY A 265 0.21 3.08 26.83
N LYS A 266 0.26 2.24 25.78
CA LYS A 266 -0.68 1.14 25.54
C LYS A 266 -0.03 0.18 24.54
N ALA A 267 0.10 -1.08 24.94
CA ALA A 267 0.53 -2.15 24.06
C ALA A 267 -0.46 -2.28 22.89
N LEU A 268 0.00 -2.04 21.67
CA LEU A 268 -0.72 -2.32 20.44
C LEU A 268 -0.35 -3.74 20.02
N THR A 269 -1.11 -4.72 20.51
CA THR A 269 -1.22 -6.02 19.84
C THR A 269 -1.97 -5.78 18.53
N HIS A 270 -1.22 -5.69 17.42
CA HIS A 270 -1.81 -5.72 16.08
C HIS A 270 -2.33 -7.14 15.82
N ILE A 271 -3.61 -7.35 16.08
CA ILE A 271 -4.36 -8.48 15.50
C ILE A 271 -4.69 -8.05 14.08
N TYR A 272 -3.95 -8.57 13.10
CA TYR A 272 -4.40 -8.52 11.73
C TYR A 272 -5.62 -9.43 11.62
N ASP A 273 -6.77 -8.87 11.27
CA ASP A 273 -7.95 -9.65 10.92
C ASP A 273 -7.69 -10.33 9.57
N TYR A 274 -7.02 -11.48 9.61
CA TYR A 274 -6.70 -12.30 8.46
C TYR A 274 -7.95 -12.76 7.72
N GLU A 275 -9.10 -12.81 8.40
CA GLU A 275 -10.40 -13.14 7.83
C GLU A 275 -10.94 -11.99 6.96
N ALA A 276 -10.73 -10.74 7.38
CA ALA A 276 -11.03 -9.55 6.56
C ALA A 276 -10.10 -9.47 5.33
N PHE A 277 -8.82 -9.81 5.49
CA PHE A 277 -7.88 -9.85 4.37
C PHE A 277 -8.21 -10.96 3.37
N GLY A 278 -8.57 -12.16 3.86
CA GLY A 278 -9.03 -13.28 3.02
C GLY A 278 -10.30 -12.93 2.22
N ARG A 279 -11.28 -12.28 2.86
CA ARG A 279 -12.50 -11.81 2.18
C ARG A 279 -12.22 -10.76 1.10
N TYR A 280 -11.28 -9.85 1.35
CA TYR A 280 -10.86 -8.85 0.37
C TYR A 280 -10.23 -9.49 -0.88
N ILE A 281 -9.30 -10.43 -0.69
CA ILE A 281 -8.65 -11.16 -1.79
C ILE A 281 -9.68 -11.97 -2.60
N ALA A 282 -10.62 -12.65 -1.93
CA ALA A 282 -11.66 -13.45 -2.57
C ALA A 282 -12.63 -12.62 -3.43
N ASN A 283 -12.99 -11.41 -2.99
CA ASN A 283 -13.82 -10.48 -3.75
C ASN A 283 -13.06 -9.93 -4.97
N GLU A 284 -11.80 -9.56 -4.79
CA GLU A 284 -10.99 -9.04 -5.89
C GLU A 284 -10.80 -10.09 -6.99
N ILE A 285 -10.56 -11.35 -6.63
CA ILE A 285 -10.44 -12.46 -7.61
C ILE A 285 -11.77 -12.76 -8.29
N SER A 286 -12.89 -12.63 -7.59
CA SER A 286 -14.22 -12.84 -8.16
C SER A 286 -14.64 -11.75 -9.14
N SER A 287 -14.05 -10.56 -9.03
CA SER A 287 -14.31 -9.42 -9.93
C SER A 287 -13.54 -9.44 -11.25
N LEU A 288 -12.50 -10.28 -11.36
CA LEU A 288 -11.67 -10.36 -12.56
C LEU A 288 -12.28 -11.38 -13.54
N THR A 289 -12.61 -10.94 -14.77
CA THR A 289 -13.01 -11.81 -15.89
C THR A 289 -11.83 -12.64 -16.35
N ILE A 290 -11.58 -13.75 -15.65
CA ILE A 290 -10.47 -14.67 -15.90
C ILE A 290 -11.05 -16.03 -16.30
N ASP A 291 -10.35 -16.72 -17.20
CA ASP A 291 -10.66 -18.08 -17.64
C ASP A 291 -10.88 -19.05 -16.44
N LYS A 292 -11.85 -19.97 -16.59
CA LYS A 292 -12.30 -20.86 -15.51
C LYS A 292 -11.14 -21.67 -14.89
N ASN A 293 -10.14 -22.03 -15.70
CA ASN A 293 -9.00 -22.82 -15.25
C ASN A 293 -8.05 -22.03 -14.34
N GLN A 294 -7.82 -20.75 -14.64
CA GLN A 294 -6.99 -19.87 -13.82
C GLN A 294 -7.69 -19.47 -12.51
N ARG A 295 -9.02 -19.36 -12.52
CA ARG A 295 -9.81 -19.14 -11.30
C ARG A 295 -9.68 -20.33 -10.34
N LYS A 296 -9.74 -21.56 -10.85
CA LYS A 296 -9.60 -22.78 -10.03
C LYS A 296 -8.20 -22.87 -9.41
N LEU A 297 -7.14 -22.70 -10.20
CA LEU A 297 -5.77 -22.75 -9.70
C LEU A 297 -5.50 -21.74 -8.56
N ARG A 298 -6.07 -20.53 -8.66
CA ARG A 298 -5.91 -19.50 -7.63
C ARG A 298 -6.69 -19.82 -6.35
N LEU A 299 -7.89 -20.40 -6.47
CA LEU A 299 -8.64 -20.86 -5.30
C LEU A 299 -7.92 -22.02 -4.59
N ASP A 300 -7.30 -22.92 -5.34
CA ASP A 300 -6.51 -24.03 -4.78
C ASP A 300 -5.27 -23.51 -4.03
N ILE A 301 -4.59 -22.46 -4.53
CA ILE A 301 -3.48 -21.80 -3.83
C ILE A 301 -3.94 -21.13 -2.55
N ILE A 302 -5.07 -20.40 -2.57
CA ILE A 302 -5.62 -19.77 -1.35
C ILE A 302 -5.96 -20.82 -0.30
N LYS A 303 -6.57 -21.93 -0.72
CA LYS A 303 -6.89 -23.04 0.17
C LYS A 303 -5.62 -23.62 0.82
N LEU A 304 -4.57 -23.85 0.03
CA LEU A 304 -3.26 -24.29 0.55
C LEU A 304 -2.66 -23.33 1.56
N CYS A 305 -2.79 -22.01 1.36
CA CYS A 305 -2.31 -21.01 2.32
C CYS A 305 -3.11 -21.02 3.64
N LEU A 306 -4.43 -21.24 3.57
CA LEU A 306 -5.27 -21.35 4.77
C LEU A 306 -4.98 -22.66 5.53
N ASP A 307 -4.90 -23.79 4.82
CA ASP A 307 -4.60 -25.10 5.41
C ASP A 307 -3.18 -25.17 6.03
N TYR A 308 -2.24 -24.33 5.58
CA TYR A 308 -0.90 -24.23 6.17
C TYR A 308 -0.91 -23.46 7.50
N HIS A 309 -1.73 -22.41 7.61
CA HIS A 309 -1.82 -21.62 8.84
C HIS A 309 -2.56 -22.35 9.96
N ASP A 310 -3.60 -23.12 9.65
CA ASP A 310 -4.31 -23.93 10.66
C ASP A 310 -3.42 -24.99 11.33
N LYS A 311 -2.29 -25.37 10.70
CA LYS A 311 -1.33 -26.33 11.26
C LYS A 311 -0.27 -25.69 12.17
N GLU A 312 0.03 -24.40 12.03
CA GLU A 312 1.02 -23.72 12.88
C GLU A 312 0.46 -23.39 14.27
N ASP A 313 -0.88 -23.35 14.42
CA ASP A 313 -1.53 -23.08 15.71
C ASP A 313 -1.55 -24.30 16.64
N ASP A 314 -1.49 -25.53 16.11
CA ASP A 314 -1.47 -26.77 16.90
C ASP A 314 -0.09 -27.07 17.51
N ASP A 315 1.00 -26.71 16.83
CA ASP A 315 2.37 -27.01 17.30
C ASP A 315 2.87 -26.05 18.41
N ASN A 316 2.18 -24.92 18.64
CA ASN A 316 2.54 -23.94 19.68
C ASN A 316 1.92 -24.23 21.06
N ASN A 317 1.16 -25.32 21.22
CA ASN A 317 0.46 -25.64 22.48
C ASN A 317 1.11 -26.78 23.29
N ILE A 318 2.39 -27.09 23.06
CA ILE A 318 3.16 -28.10 23.82
C ILE A 318 4.12 -27.39 24.80
N PHE A 319 3.59 -26.87 25.90
CA PHE A 319 4.37 -26.61 27.12
C PHE A 319 3.61 -27.15 28.34
N PRO A 320 4.06 -28.24 28.98
CA PRO A 320 3.42 -28.72 30.20
C PRO A 320 3.78 -27.79 31.36
N HIS A 321 2.75 -27.19 31.97
CA HIS A 321 2.85 -26.51 33.26
C HIS A 321 3.41 -27.49 34.32
N LYS A 322 4.70 -27.37 34.66
CA LYS A 322 5.25 -27.95 35.88
C LYS A 322 4.68 -27.21 37.08
N GLN A 323 3.79 -27.87 37.81
CA GLN A 323 3.43 -27.47 39.17
C GLN A 323 4.67 -27.63 40.07
N ILE A 324 5.12 -26.53 40.65
CA ILE A 324 6.10 -26.54 41.74
C ILE A 324 5.29 -26.76 43.02
N ASN A 325 5.37 -27.97 43.58
CA ASN A 325 4.94 -28.22 44.95
C ASN A 325 6.00 -27.62 45.89
N THR A 326 5.57 -26.67 46.71
CA THR A 326 6.30 -26.21 47.89
C THR A 326 5.99 -27.13 49.07
N GLU A 327 7.02 -27.86 49.53
CA GLU A 327 7.20 -28.30 50.91
C GLU A 327 8.58 -27.86 51.40
#